data_AF-A0A6I6HGM2-F1
#
_entry.id   AF-A0A6I6HGM2-F1
#
_cell.length_a   1.000
_cell.length_b   1.000
_cell.length_c   1.000
_cell.angle_alpha   90.00
_cell.angle_beta   90.00
_cell.angle_gamma   90.00
#
_symmetry.space_group_name_H-M   'P 1'
#
loop_
_entity.id
_entity.type
_entity.pdbx_description
1 polymer ?
#
loop_
_entity_poly.entity_id
_entity_poly.type
_entity_poly.pdbx_seq_one_letter_code
_entity_poly.pdbx_strand_id
1 'polypeptide(L)'
;MTAENTPATPFQTALLLLGGAAFGLSVWLEFVPLKVLAGTAIAFWALFMLLLAMALATELYVSVRANTKYSPEWGNIAMFPFAAWMIAAPIAGALATSTAGITMLYEWARAPQTSELLVLWLSVPATLLLGGTAFLFRLRLRCLYGISEVGAGLFVAWFQVRGGSSGNLLSGAFLLAFITAAVYLVVRGLDNVHQGWKAEPPDPFAALLKARLASKAQKQPSC
;
A
#
# COMPACT_ATOMS: atom_id res chain seq x y z
N MET A 1 -50.90 -0.52 26.69
CA MET A 1 -50.22 -1.64 26.02
C MET A 1 -48.79 -1.18 25.71
N THR A 2 -47.88 -1.45 26.64
CA THR A 2 -46.45 -1.15 26.49
C THR A 2 -45.81 -2.29 25.71
N ALA A 3 -45.35 -2.03 24.48
CA ALA A 3 -44.63 -3.02 23.69
C ALA A 3 -43.34 -3.39 24.44
N GLU A 4 -43.24 -4.66 24.82
CA GLU A 4 -42.07 -5.22 25.47
C GLU A 4 -40.94 -5.31 24.43
N ASN A 5 -39.89 -4.47 24.60
CA ASN A 5 -38.71 -4.48 23.74
C ASN A 5 -37.91 -5.76 24.01
N THR A 6 -38.19 -6.81 23.24
CA THR A 6 -37.37 -8.01 23.24
C THR A 6 -36.00 -7.68 22.61
N PRO A 7 -34.88 -7.96 23.30
CA PRO A 7 -33.56 -7.68 22.78
C PRO A 7 -33.31 -8.49 21.49
N ALA A 8 -32.75 -7.83 20.47
CA ALA A 8 -32.42 -8.47 19.21
C ALA A 8 -31.48 -9.65 19.47
N THR A 9 -31.77 -10.78 18.83
CA THR A 9 -30.91 -11.96 18.95
C THR A 9 -29.53 -11.69 18.33
N PRO A 10 -28.46 -12.37 18.77
CA PRO A 10 -27.13 -12.24 18.18
C PRO A 10 -27.12 -12.45 16.66
N PHE A 11 -28.00 -13.35 16.17
CA PHE A 11 -28.19 -13.60 14.75
C PHE A 11 -28.80 -12.41 14.01
N GLN A 12 -29.85 -11.78 14.55
CA GLN A 12 -30.44 -10.56 13.98
C GLN A 12 -29.44 -9.40 13.97
N THR A 13 -28.61 -9.30 15.00
CA THR A 13 -27.55 -8.29 15.10
C THR A 13 -26.48 -8.50 14.03
N ALA A 14 -26.05 -9.75 13.80
CA ALA A 14 -25.11 -10.09 12.74
C ALA A 14 -25.68 -9.82 11.34
N LEU A 15 -26.96 -10.11 11.11
CA LEU A 15 -27.65 -9.82 9.84
C LEU A 15 -27.78 -8.32 9.57
N LEU A 16 -28.06 -7.53 10.60
CA LEU A 16 -28.07 -6.06 10.53
C LEU A 16 -26.68 -5.49 10.21
N LEU A 17 -25.62 -6.04 10.81
CA LEU A 17 -24.25 -5.63 10.54
C LEU A 17 -23.81 -6.01 9.11
N LEU A 18 -24.16 -7.21 8.64
CA LEU A 18 -23.87 -7.65 7.28
C LEU A 18 -24.68 -6.87 6.23
N GLY A 19 -25.95 -6.59 6.49
CA GLY A 19 -26.79 -5.76 5.64
C GLY A 19 -26.31 -4.31 5.57
N GLY A 20 -25.90 -3.73 6.71
CA GLY A 20 -25.29 -2.40 6.78
C GLY A 20 -23.95 -2.33 6.05
N ALA A 21 -23.11 -3.37 6.15
CA ALA A 21 -21.84 -3.46 5.43
C ALA A 21 -22.06 -3.60 3.91
N ALA A 22 -23.03 -4.42 3.48
CA ALA A 22 -23.36 -4.61 2.07
C ALA A 22 -23.96 -3.33 1.46
N PHE A 23 -24.85 -2.63 2.18
CA PHE A 23 -25.41 -1.35 1.77
C PHE A 23 -24.35 -0.24 1.74
N GLY A 24 -23.48 -0.21 2.76
CA GLY A 24 -22.33 0.70 2.78
C GLY A 24 -21.41 0.48 1.58
N LEU A 25 -21.17 -0.78 1.20
CA LEU A 25 -20.36 -1.16 0.04
C LEU A 25 -21.05 -0.79 -1.29
N SER A 26 -22.36 -0.99 -1.43
CA SER A 26 -23.10 -0.62 -2.65
C SER A 26 -23.15 0.89 -2.86
N VAL A 27 -23.39 1.66 -1.78
CA VAL A 27 -23.29 3.12 -1.81
C VAL A 27 -21.85 3.55 -2.12
N TRP A 28 -20.84 2.90 -1.53
CA TRP A 28 -19.44 3.23 -1.80
C TRP A 28 -19.06 3.03 -3.28
N LEU A 29 -19.60 1.99 -3.92
CA LEU A 29 -19.39 1.72 -5.35
C LEU A 29 -20.09 2.73 -6.28
N GLU A 30 -21.17 3.38 -5.84
CA GLU A 30 -21.87 4.44 -6.60
C GLU A 30 -21.14 5.79 -6.56
N PHE A 31 -20.46 6.11 -5.45
CA PHE A 31 -19.93 7.46 -5.20
C PHE A 31 -18.44 7.64 -5.46
N VAL A 32 -17.66 6.55 -5.58
CA VAL A 32 -16.27 6.65 -6.01
C VAL A 32 -16.23 6.52 -7.53
N PRO A 33 -15.89 7.58 -8.28
CA PRO A 33 -15.73 7.45 -9.71
C PRO A 33 -14.71 6.36 -9.95
N LEU A 34 -15.02 5.34 -10.77
CA LEU A 34 -14.09 4.25 -11.07
C LEU A 34 -12.71 4.78 -11.53
N LYS A 35 -12.72 6.00 -12.07
CA LYS A 35 -11.56 6.84 -12.43
C LYS A 35 -10.58 7.07 -11.26
N VAL A 36 -11.09 7.41 -10.07
CA VAL A 36 -10.28 7.65 -8.87
C VAL A 36 -9.75 6.33 -8.30
N LEU A 37 -10.57 5.28 -8.31
CA LEU A 37 -10.21 3.92 -7.88
C LEU A 37 -9.09 3.32 -8.75
N ALA A 38 -9.19 3.42 -10.07
CA ALA A 38 -8.17 2.93 -10.99
C ALA A 38 -6.86 3.72 -10.89
N GLY A 39 -6.93 5.06 -10.83
CA GLY A 39 -5.73 5.89 -10.70
C GLY A 39 -4.98 5.64 -9.38
N THR A 40 -5.70 5.53 -8.27
CA THR A 40 -5.12 5.19 -6.96
C THR A 40 -4.58 3.77 -6.93
N ALA A 41 -5.26 2.79 -7.54
CA ALA A 41 -4.76 1.43 -7.66
C ALA A 41 -3.47 1.34 -8.47
N ILE A 42 -3.36 2.07 -9.60
CA ILE A 42 -2.14 2.12 -10.42
C ILE A 42 -0.99 2.78 -9.65
N ALA A 43 -1.23 3.92 -9.00
CA ALA A 43 -0.21 4.61 -8.20
C ALA A 43 0.28 3.73 -7.02
N PHE A 44 -0.65 3.02 -6.39
CA PHE A 44 -0.33 2.06 -5.34
C PHE A 44 0.48 0.87 -5.87
N TRP A 45 0.09 0.28 -7.02
CA TRP A 45 0.83 -0.81 -7.67
C TRP A 45 2.25 -0.38 -8.05
N ALA A 46 2.39 0.81 -8.62
CA ALA A 46 3.67 1.42 -8.97
C ALA A 46 4.59 1.54 -7.75
N LEU A 47 4.07 2.13 -6.67
CA LEU A 47 4.81 2.26 -5.41
C LEU A 47 5.17 0.89 -4.83
N PHE A 48 4.25 -0.06 -4.89
CA PHE A 48 4.49 -1.43 -4.43
C PHE A 48 5.61 -2.13 -5.21
N MET A 49 5.59 -2.04 -6.55
CA MET A 49 6.66 -2.60 -7.40
C MET A 49 8.02 -1.97 -7.13
N LEU A 50 8.05 -0.66 -6.90
CA LEU A 50 9.27 0.04 -6.52
C LEU A 50 9.82 -0.49 -5.19
N LEU A 51 8.97 -0.64 -4.17
CA LEU A 51 9.37 -1.18 -2.86
C LEU A 51 9.83 -2.63 -2.96
N LEU A 52 9.14 -3.46 -3.75
CA LEU A 52 9.52 -4.85 -4.00
C LEU A 52 10.89 -4.94 -4.66
N ALA A 53 11.14 -4.11 -5.68
CA ALA A 53 12.41 -4.11 -6.38
C ALA A 53 13.56 -3.60 -5.49
N MET A 54 13.32 -2.57 -4.67
CA MET A 54 14.30 -2.12 -3.67
C MET A 54 14.66 -3.23 -2.69
N ALA A 55 13.67 -4.01 -2.24
CA ALA A 55 13.92 -5.11 -1.32
C ALA A 55 14.69 -6.26 -1.97
N LEU A 56 14.31 -6.67 -3.18
CA LEU A 56 15.02 -7.70 -3.94
C LEU A 56 16.46 -7.27 -4.26
N ALA A 57 16.67 -5.99 -4.60
CA ALA A 57 18.00 -5.44 -4.82
C ALA A 57 18.85 -5.45 -3.53
N THR A 58 18.22 -5.21 -2.38
CA THR A 58 18.88 -5.27 -1.07
C THR A 58 19.27 -6.71 -0.71
N GLU A 59 18.38 -7.67 -0.88
CA GLU A 59 18.65 -9.10 -0.66
C GLU A 59 19.77 -9.61 -1.58
N LEU A 60 19.70 -9.27 -2.86
CA LEU A 60 20.76 -9.63 -3.81
C LEU A 60 22.09 -8.99 -3.41
N TYR A 61 22.09 -7.72 -2.99
CA TYR A 61 23.30 -7.05 -2.50
C TYR A 61 23.92 -7.79 -1.32
N VAL A 62 23.11 -8.14 -0.31
CA VAL A 62 23.57 -8.86 0.87
C VAL A 62 24.10 -10.24 0.50
N SER A 63 23.38 -10.98 -0.36
CA SER A 63 23.77 -12.32 -0.82
C SER A 63 25.07 -12.31 -1.61
N VAL A 64 25.23 -11.37 -2.56
CA VAL A 64 26.45 -11.23 -3.36
C VAL A 64 27.63 -10.84 -2.47
N ARG A 65 27.43 -9.91 -1.53
CA ARG A 65 28.48 -9.49 -0.58
C ARG A 65 28.91 -10.62 0.36
N ALA A 66 27.99 -11.50 0.74
CA ALA A 66 28.31 -12.64 1.60
C ALA A 66 29.09 -13.75 0.87
N ASN A 67 28.84 -13.94 -0.44
CA ASN A 67 29.38 -15.07 -1.20
C ASN A 67 30.58 -14.73 -2.11
N THR A 68 30.88 -13.46 -2.37
CA THR A 68 32.00 -13.11 -3.26
C THR A 68 33.31 -12.91 -2.51
N LYS A 69 34.32 -13.72 -2.85
CA LYS A 69 35.74 -13.57 -2.43
C LYS A 69 36.47 -12.41 -3.13
N TYR A 70 35.78 -11.70 -4.04
CA TYR A 70 36.38 -10.66 -4.88
C TYR A 70 36.60 -9.35 -4.12
N SER A 71 37.55 -8.54 -4.58
CA SER A 71 37.87 -7.27 -3.94
C SER A 71 36.61 -6.37 -3.87
N PRO A 72 36.42 -5.63 -2.77
CA PRO A 72 35.19 -4.87 -2.51
C PRO A 72 34.83 -3.84 -3.59
N GLU A 73 35.77 -3.48 -4.46
CA GLU A 73 35.59 -2.51 -5.53
C GLU A 73 34.76 -3.06 -6.70
N TRP A 74 35.00 -4.30 -7.13
CA TRP A 74 34.26 -4.91 -8.25
C TRP A 74 32.81 -5.24 -7.90
N GLY A 75 32.56 -5.60 -6.64
CA GLY A 75 31.20 -5.80 -6.13
C GLY A 75 30.37 -4.53 -6.24
N ASN A 76 30.94 -3.36 -5.90
CA ASN A 76 30.22 -2.09 -5.99
C ASN A 76 29.95 -1.66 -7.44
N ILE A 77 30.90 -1.90 -8.37
CA ILE A 77 30.78 -1.48 -9.77
C ILE A 77 29.68 -2.27 -10.51
N ALA A 78 29.53 -3.58 -10.26
CA ALA A 78 28.48 -4.38 -10.91
C ALA A 78 27.11 -4.24 -10.23
N MET A 79 27.09 -4.04 -8.91
CA MET A 79 25.86 -3.84 -8.13
C MET A 79 25.13 -2.55 -8.46
N PHE A 80 25.86 -1.48 -8.77
CA PHE A 80 25.28 -0.15 -9.00
C PHE A 80 24.36 -0.09 -10.24
N PRO A 81 24.76 -0.53 -11.44
CA PRO A 81 23.88 -0.54 -12.61
C PRO A 81 22.72 -1.52 -12.46
N PHE A 82 22.91 -2.65 -11.75
CA PHE A 82 21.83 -3.59 -11.49
C PHE A 82 20.79 -3.02 -10.52
N ALA A 83 21.22 -2.40 -9.41
CA ALA A 83 20.33 -1.73 -8.48
C ALA A 83 19.64 -0.51 -9.13
N ALA A 84 20.36 0.26 -9.95
CA ALA A 84 19.80 1.35 -10.73
C ALA A 84 18.75 0.84 -11.73
N TRP A 85 18.99 -0.28 -12.42
CA TRP A 85 18.02 -0.89 -13.32
C TRP A 85 16.80 -1.45 -12.57
N MET A 86 17.02 -2.10 -11.42
CA MET A 86 15.96 -2.58 -10.54
C MET A 86 15.09 -1.46 -9.98
N ILE A 87 15.60 -0.24 -9.84
CA ILE A 87 14.82 0.93 -9.41
C ILE A 87 14.17 1.61 -10.62
N ALA A 88 14.92 1.78 -11.71
CA ALA A 88 14.46 2.47 -12.91
C ALA A 88 13.39 1.69 -13.67
N ALA A 89 13.45 0.35 -13.72
CA ALA A 89 12.48 -0.47 -14.46
C ALA A 89 11.07 -0.44 -13.84
N PRO A 90 10.88 -0.57 -12.51
CA PRO A 90 9.58 -0.34 -11.87
C PRO A 90 9.09 1.09 -12.00
N ILE A 91 9.97 2.10 -11.93
CA ILE A 91 9.57 3.51 -12.12
C ILE A 91 9.15 3.76 -13.57
N ALA A 92 9.91 3.27 -14.54
CA ALA A 92 9.58 3.38 -15.96
C ALA A 92 8.32 2.58 -16.28
N GLY A 93 8.16 1.39 -15.71
CA GLY A 93 6.96 0.56 -15.82
C GLY A 93 5.74 1.22 -15.17
N ALA A 94 5.90 1.81 -13.99
CA ALA A 94 4.89 2.62 -13.31
C ALA A 94 4.50 3.85 -14.13
N LEU A 95 5.47 4.56 -14.70
CA LEU A 95 5.22 5.73 -15.54
C LEU A 95 4.53 5.31 -16.83
N ALA A 96 4.99 4.25 -17.51
CA ALA A 96 4.39 3.73 -18.73
C ALA A 96 2.99 3.15 -18.50
N THR A 97 2.75 2.46 -17.38
CA THR A 97 1.42 1.97 -16.98
C THR A 97 0.55 3.07 -16.40
N SER A 98 1.11 4.14 -15.87
CA SER A 98 0.35 5.33 -15.49
C SER A 98 -0.10 6.09 -16.74
N THR A 99 0.74 6.24 -17.76
CA THR A 99 0.34 6.90 -19.01
C THR A 99 -0.61 6.02 -19.82
N ALA A 100 -0.30 4.73 -20.00
CA ALA A 100 -1.18 3.77 -20.66
C ALA A 100 -2.47 3.50 -19.86
N GLY A 101 -2.37 3.47 -18.53
CA GLY A 101 -3.50 3.33 -17.63
C GLY A 101 -4.38 4.58 -17.63
N ILE A 102 -3.79 5.78 -17.67
CA ILE A 102 -4.54 7.04 -17.82
C ILE A 102 -5.20 7.10 -19.20
N THR A 103 -4.55 6.66 -20.28
CA THR A 103 -5.17 6.63 -21.62
C THR A 103 -6.26 5.56 -21.72
N MET A 104 -6.04 4.34 -21.21
CA MET A 104 -7.08 3.31 -21.12
C MET A 104 -8.22 3.75 -20.22
N LEU A 105 -7.94 4.44 -19.12
CA LEU A 105 -8.95 5.00 -18.23
C LEU A 105 -9.71 6.15 -18.88
N TYR A 106 -9.05 6.96 -19.70
CA TYR A 106 -9.65 8.04 -20.48
C TYR A 106 -10.57 7.48 -21.59
N GLU A 107 -10.13 6.43 -22.28
CA GLU A 107 -10.92 5.72 -23.29
C GLU A 107 -12.09 4.96 -22.66
N TRP A 108 -11.86 4.26 -21.55
CA TRP A 108 -12.90 3.59 -20.76
C TRP A 108 -13.90 4.58 -20.16
N ALA A 109 -13.44 5.75 -19.70
CA ALA A 109 -14.29 6.83 -19.19
C ALA A 109 -15.17 7.48 -20.26
N ARG A 110 -14.80 7.34 -21.54
CA ARG A 110 -15.62 7.73 -22.70
C ARG A 110 -16.44 6.57 -23.25
N ALA A 111 -16.17 5.33 -22.85
CA ALA A 111 -16.92 4.18 -23.30
C ALA A 111 -18.31 4.17 -22.63
N PRO A 112 -19.40 4.08 -23.41
CA PRO A 112 -20.74 4.03 -22.87
C PRO A 112 -20.93 2.79 -21.99
N GLN A 113 -21.32 3.01 -20.73
CA GLN A 113 -21.75 2.02 -19.72
C GLN A 113 -21.09 0.63 -19.86
N THR A 114 -19.86 0.49 -19.36
CA THR A 114 -19.37 -0.84 -19.02
C THR A 114 -20.29 -1.43 -17.96
N SER A 115 -20.74 -2.67 -18.17
CA SER A 115 -21.65 -3.33 -17.25
C SER A 115 -21.04 -3.35 -15.84
N GLU A 116 -21.81 -2.90 -14.85
CA GLU A 116 -21.44 -2.93 -13.42
C GLU A 116 -20.94 -4.31 -13.00
N LEU A 117 -21.50 -5.35 -13.63
CA LEU A 117 -21.10 -6.74 -13.48
C LEU A 117 -19.60 -6.95 -13.79
N LEU A 118 -19.08 -6.37 -14.86
CA LEU A 118 -17.68 -6.54 -15.28
C LEU A 118 -16.72 -5.87 -14.29
N VAL A 119 -17.08 -4.71 -13.76
CA VAL A 119 -16.33 -4.03 -12.69
C VAL A 119 -16.28 -4.90 -11.44
N LEU A 120 -17.41 -5.49 -11.05
CA LEU A 120 -17.48 -6.41 -9.90
C LEU A 120 -16.60 -7.65 -10.13
N TRP A 121 -16.72 -8.29 -11.29
CA TRP A 121 -15.97 -9.50 -11.63
C TRP A 121 -14.46 -9.29 -11.72
N LEU A 122 -13.99 -8.09 -12.09
CA LEU A 122 -12.57 -7.77 -12.11
C LEU A 122 -12.06 -7.28 -10.75
N SER A 123 -12.84 -6.47 -10.02
CA SER A 123 -12.39 -5.86 -8.77
C SER A 123 -12.17 -6.87 -7.65
N VAL A 124 -13.02 -7.89 -7.52
CA VAL A 124 -12.90 -8.93 -6.49
C VAL A 124 -11.59 -9.74 -6.62
N PRO A 125 -11.30 -10.41 -7.76
CA PRO A 125 -10.05 -11.14 -7.91
C PRO A 125 -8.83 -10.23 -7.91
N ALA A 126 -8.92 -9.02 -8.47
CA ALA A 126 -7.82 -8.06 -8.38
C ALA A 126 -7.49 -7.67 -6.93
N THR A 127 -8.52 -7.43 -6.10
CA THR A 127 -8.35 -7.12 -4.68
C THR A 127 -7.74 -8.30 -3.93
N LEU A 128 -8.17 -9.52 -4.24
CA LEU A 128 -7.63 -10.73 -3.61
C LEU A 128 -6.17 -10.96 -3.98
N LEU A 129 -5.80 -10.78 -5.25
CA LEU A 129 -4.41 -10.88 -5.71
C LEU A 129 -3.53 -9.80 -5.08
N LEU A 130 -3.99 -8.55 -5.11
CA LEU A 130 -3.28 -7.42 -4.48
C LEU A 130 -3.09 -7.62 -2.98
N GLY A 131 -4.17 -7.99 -2.27
CA GLY A 131 -4.14 -8.26 -0.84
C GLY A 131 -3.23 -9.43 -0.50
N GLY A 132 -3.28 -10.51 -1.27
CA GLY A 132 -2.40 -11.68 -1.11
C GLY A 132 -0.93 -11.32 -1.31
N THR A 133 -0.62 -10.53 -2.33
CA THR A 133 0.76 -10.11 -2.62
C THR A 133 1.29 -9.19 -1.52
N ALA A 134 0.48 -8.23 -1.08
CA ALA A 134 0.80 -7.35 0.05
C ALA A 134 0.99 -8.14 1.36
N PHE A 135 0.20 -9.18 1.57
CA PHE A 135 0.33 -10.08 2.73
C PHE A 135 1.65 -10.85 2.71
N LEU A 136 2.03 -11.43 1.56
CA LEU A 136 3.32 -12.10 1.41
C LEU A 136 4.50 -11.14 1.63
N PHE A 137 4.38 -9.90 1.13
CA PHE A 137 5.39 -8.87 1.35
C PHE A 137 5.50 -8.50 2.84
N ARG A 138 4.38 -8.37 3.55
CA ARG A 138 4.33 -8.12 4.99
C ARG A 138 5.03 -9.20 5.81
N LEU A 139 4.99 -10.47 5.36
CA LEU A 139 5.63 -11.58 6.08
C LEU A 139 7.16 -11.47 6.05
N ARG A 140 7.75 -10.92 4.98
CA ARG A 140 9.21 -10.87 4.81
C ARG A 140 9.84 -9.52 5.13
N LEU A 141 9.11 -8.43 4.86
CA LEU A 141 9.64 -7.05 4.88
C LEU A 141 8.70 -6.18 5.71
N ARG A 142 8.43 -6.61 6.94
CA ARG A 142 7.42 -6.02 7.82
C ARG A 142 7.74 -4.56 8.13
N CYS A 143 9.03 -4.23 8.28
CA CYS A 143 9.45 -2.86 8.58
C CYS A 143 9.19 -1.92 7.40
N LEU A 144 9.61 -2.32 6.19
CA LEU A 144 9.40 -1.54 4.98
C LEU A 144 7.92 -1.40 4.61
N TYR A 145 7.16 -2.49 4.79
CA TYR A 145 5.71 -2.48 4.64
C TYR A 145 5.02 -1.52 5.62
N GLY A 146 5.45 -1.51 6.88
CA GLY A 146 4.91 -0.57 7.86
C GLY A 146 5.15 0.89 7.48
N ILE A 147 6.33 1.22 6.96
CA ILE A 147 6.65 2.57 6.46
C ILE A 147 5.74 2.93 5.28
N SER A 148 5.50 2.00 4.35
CA SER A 148 4.64 2.27 3.19
C SER A 148 3.18 2.46 3.58
N GLU A 149 2.68 1.76 4.59
CA GLU A 149 1.33 1.97 5.14
C GLU A 149 1.19 3.36 5.79
N VAL A 150 2.18 3.80 6.55
CA VAL A 150 2.21 5.17 7.11
C VAL A 150 2.18 6.19 5.98
N GLY A 151 3.03 6.02 4.96
CA GLY A 151 3.05 6.89 3.78
C GLY A 151 1.71 6.92 3.03
N ALA A 152 1.08 5.75 2.83
CA ALA A 152 -0.21 5.64 2.18
C ALA A 152 -1.33 6.32 2.98
N GLY A 153 -1.37 6.12 4.30
CA GLY A 153 -2.33 6.80 5.18
C GLY A 153 -2.19 8.32 5.12
N LEU A 154 -0.96 8.84 5.21
CA LEU A 154 -0.68 10.27 5.09
C LEU A 154 -1.05 10.82 3.71
N PHE A 155 -0.73 10.08 2.64
CA PHE A 155 -1.07 10.47 1.28
C PHE A 155 -2.58 10.55 1.05
N VAL A 156 -3.35 9.56 1.55
CA VAL A 156 -4.81 9.55 1.46
C VAL A 156 -5.41 10.76 2.19
N ALA A 157 -4.91 11.05 3.39
CA ALA A 157 -5.34 12.24 4.15
C ALA A 157 -5.03 13.54 3.39
N TRP A 158 -3.82 13.67 2.85
CA TRP A 158 -3.41 14.84 2.05
C TRP A 158 -4.25 15.02 0.78
N PHE A 159 -4.49 13.92 0.05
CA PHE A 159 -5.26 13.93 -1.18
C PHE A 159 -6.68 14.42 -0.93
N GLN A 160 -7.31 14.01 0.18
CA GLN A 160 -8.64 14.51 0.54
C GLN A 160 -8.66 16.00 0.89
N VAL A 161 -7.64 16.50 1.59
CA VAL A 161 -7.53 17.94 1.89
C VAL A 161 -7.41 18.77 0.60
N ARG A 162 -6.68 18.27 -0.40
CA ARG A 162 -6.54 18.98 -1.70
C ARG A 162 -7.70 18.80 -2.66
N GLY A 163 -8.37 17.64 -2.65
CA GLY A 163 -9.47 17.32 -3.57
C GLY A 163 -10.82 17.96 -3.22
N GLY A 164 -10.98 18.50 -2.01
CA GLY A 164 -12.26 18.98 -1.48
C GLY A 164 -12.86 20.24 -2.11
N SER A 165 -12.37 20.74 -3.25
CA SER A 165 -12.77 22.07 -3.78
C SER A 165 -13.86 22.06 -4.86
N SER A 166 -14.40 20.91 -5.29
CA SER A 166 -15.42 20.91 -6.37
C SER A 166 -16.50 19.85 -6.22
N GLY A 167 -17.50 20.14 -5.37
CA GLY A 167 -18.87 19.62 -5.48
C GLY A 167 -19.11 18.15 -5.08
N ASN A 168 -19.87 17.94 -4.01
CA ASN A 168 -20.53 16.67 -3.62
C ASN A 168 -19.71 15.47 -3.10
N LEU A 169 -18.37 15.48 -3.10
CA LEU A 169 -17.57 14.41 -2.46
C LEU A 169 -17.46 14.52 -0.91
N LEU A 170 -18.16 15.48 -0.30
CA LEU A 170 -18.14 15.78 1.14
C LEU A 170 -19.45 15.40 1.83
N SER A 171 -19.98 14.20 1.57
CA SER A 171 -20.82 13.59 2.60
C SER A 171 -19.93 13.43 3.84
N GLY A 172 -20.32 14.00 4.98
CA GLY A 172 -19.50 13.94 6.20
C GLY A 172 -19.13 12.50 6.58
N ALA A 173 -19.99 11.53 6.22
CA ALA A 173 -19.74 10.10 6.37
C ALA A 173 -18.57 9.60 5.50
N PHE A 174 -18.46 10.06 4.25
CA PHE A 174 -17.37 9.69 3.36
C PHE A 174 -16.04 10.24 3.85
N LEU A 175 -16.01 11.52 4.24
CA LEU A 175 -14.81 12.12 4.83
C LEU A 175 -14.37 11.39 6.09
N LEU A 176 -15.32 11.05 6.97
CA LEU A 176 -15.05 10.31 8.20
C LEU A 176 -14.50 8.91 7.91
N ALA A 177 -15.05 8.19 6.93
CA ALA A 177 -14.55 6.89 6.52
C ALA A 177 -13.11 6.96 6.00
N PHE A 178 -12.79 7.96 5.16
CA PHE A 178 -11.45 8.17 4.63
C PHE A 178 -10.43 8.54 5.72
N ILE A 179 -10.78 9.44 6.63
CA ILE A 179 -9.91 9.82 7.75
C ILE A 179 -9.68 8.59 8.65
N THR A 180 -10.73 7.82 8.94
CA THR A 180 -10.62 6.61 9.76
C THR A 180 -9.71 5.57 9.09
N ALA A 181 -9.86 5.35 7.79
CA ALA A 181 -9.00 4.46 7.01
C ALA A 181 -7.54 4.93 7.01
N ALA A 182 -7.30 6.24 6.84
CA ALA A 182 -5.97 6.83 6.88
C ALA A 182 -5.30 6.67 8.25
N VAL A 183 -6.03 6.96 9.34
CA VAL A 183 -5.53 6.78 10.72
C VAL A 183 -5.23 5.31 10.99
N TYR A 184 -6.13 4.41 10.59
CA TYR A 184 -5.93 2.97 10.73
C TYR A 184 -4.67 2.49 10.00
N LEU A 185 -4.43 2.95 8.77
CA LEU A 185 -3.22 2.63 8.02
C LEU A 185 -1.95 3.13 8.72
N VAL A 186 -1.97 4.35 9.27
CA VAL A 186 -0.82 4.90 10.00
C VAL A 186 -0.54 4.08 11.26
N VAL A 187 -1.56 3.79 12.07
CA VAL A 187 -1.40 3.00 13.32
C VAL A 187 -0.90 1.60 13.00
N ARG A 188 -1.51 0.92 12.02
CA ARG A 188 -1.10 -0.42 11.59
C ARG A 188 0.32 -0.41 11.01
N GLY A 189 0.67 0.62 10.26
CA GLY A 189 2.00 0.81 9.71
C GLY A 189 3.06 0.96 10.78
N LEU A 190 2.82 1.79 11.79
CA LEU A 190 3.72 1.97 12.92
C LEU A 190 3.89 0.67 13.74
N ASP A 191 2.82 -0.10 13.95
CA ASP A 191 2.89 -1.40 14.60
C ASP A 191 3.75 -2.40 13.79
N ASN A 192 3.57 -2.44 12.47
CA ASN A 192 4.41 -3.25 11.60
C ASN A 192 5.89 -2.82 11.64
N VAL A 193 6.19 -1.51 11.67
CA VAL A 193 7.56 -1.00 11.86
C VAL A 193 8.13 -1.46 13.20
N HIS A 194 7.35 -1.32 14.28
CA HIS A 194 7.76 -1.71 15.62
C HIS A 194 8.08 -3.20 15.72
N GLN A 195 7.19 -4.05 15.20
CA GLN A 195 7.38 -5.49 15.19
C GLN A 195 8.56 -5.90 14.29
N GLY A 196 8.69 -5.31 13.10
CA GLY A 196 9.83 -5.56 12.21
C GLY A 196 11.17 -5.16 12.82
N TRP A 197 11.18 -4.09 13.63
CA TRP A 197 12.37 -3.65 14.34
C TRP A 197 12.79 -4.58 15.48
N LYS A 198 11.81 -5.19 16.17
CA LYS A 198 12.02 -6.08 17.32
C LYS A 198 12.13 -7.56 16.97
N ALA A 199 11.90 -7.95 15.71
CA ALA A 199 11.96 -9.35 15.30
C ALA A 199 13.37 -9.96 15.52
N GLU A 200 13.40 -11.25 15.85
CA GLU A 200 14.61 -12.09 15.91
C GLU A 200 14.38 -13.33 15.03
N PRO A 201 15.09 -13.47 13.90
CA PRO A 201 16.09 -12.55 13.36
C PRO A 201 15.47 -11.20 12.91
N PRO A 202 16.24 -10.09 12.97
CA PRO A 202 15.75 -8.78 12.56
C PRO A 202 15.39 -8.78 11.06
N ASP A 203 14.31 -8.09 10.74
CA ASP A 203 13.89 -7.83 9.36
C ASP A 203 15.07 -7.29 8.53
N PRO A 204 15.28 -7.72 7.27
CA PRO A 204 16.44 -7.33 6.46
C PRO A 204 16.62 -5.81 6.38
N PHE A 205 15.53 -5.07 6.27
CA PHE A 205 15.56 -3.61 6.22
C PHE A 205 15.94 -3.01 7.58
N ALA A 206 15.37 -3.54 8.68
CA ALA A 206 15.72 -3.11 10.03
C ALA A 206 17.19 -3.42 10.36
N ALA A 207 17.70 -4.58 9.95
CA ALA A 207 19.10 -4.97 10.11
C ALA A 207 20.04 -3.99 9.38
N LEU A 208 19.72 -3.64 8.12
CA LEU A 208 20.46 -2.65 7.35
C LEU A 208 20.48 -1.28 8.04
N LEU A 209 19.33 -0.82 8.55
CA LEU A 209 19.21 0.46 9.24
C LEU A 209 20.04 0.49 10.54
N LYS A 210 19.94 -0.57 11.36
CA LYS A 210 20.71 -0.74 12.60
C LYS A 210 22.21 -0.72 12.31
N ALA A 211 22.68 -1.43 11.29
CA ALA A 211 24.08 -1.42 10.89
C ALA A 211 24.57 -0.03 10.46
N ARG A 212 23.74 0.73 9.73
CA ARG A 212 24.08 2.12 9.35
C ARG A 212 24.11 3.07 10.55
N LEU A 213 23.19 2.92 11.50
CA LEU A 213 23.19 3.75 12.72
C LEU A 213 24.40 3.45 13.60
N ALA A 214 24.76 2.17 13.78
CA ALA A 214 25.94 1.77 14.54
C ALA A 214 27.24 2.32 13.93
N SER A 215 27.39 2.26 12.60
CA SER A 215 28.58 2.81 11.93
C SER A 215 28.70 4.34 11.99
N LYS A 216 27.58 5.07 12.14
CA LYS A 216 27.61 6.51 12.40
C LYS A 216 28.02 6.83 13.83
N ALA A 217 27.54 6.07 14.81
CA ALA A 217 27.86 6.27 16.23
C ALA A 217 29.37 6.11 16.50
N GLN A 218 30.04 5.18 15.81
CA GLN A 218 31.49 4.98 15.95
C GLN A 218 32.35 6.12 15.38
N LYS A 219 31.80 6.95 14.48
CA LYS A 219 32.54 8.02 13.81
C LYS A 219 32.50 9.36 14.54
N GLN A 220 31.75 9.49 15.63
CA GLN A 220 31.79 10.71 16.44
C GLN A 220 33.04 10.68 17.34
N PRO A 221 34.03 11.56 17.11
CA PRO A 221 35.23 11.62 17.93
C PRO A 221 34.85 12.02 19.35
N SER A 222 35.40 11.30 20.33
CA SER A 222 35.34 11.66 21.75
C SER A 222 35.94 13.05 21.90
N CYS A 223 35.10 14.06 22.09
CA CYS A 223 35.55 15.41 22.44
C CYS A 223 36.01 15.43 23.90
#